data_AF-A0A2E8VQU2-F1
#
_entry.id   AF-A0A2E8VQU2-F1
#
_cell.length_a   1.000
_cell.length_b   1.000
_cell.length_c   1.000
_cell.angle_alpha   90.00
_cell.angle_beta   90.00
_cell.angle_gamma   90.00
#
_symmetry.space_group_name_H-M   'P 1'
#
loop_
_entity.id
_entity.type
_entity.pdbx_description
1 polymer ?
#
loop_
_entity_poly.entity_id
_entity_poly.type
_entity_poly.pdbx_seq_one_letter_code
_entity_poly.pdbx_strand_id
1 'polypeptide(L)'
;MNRVWTGALCLVLALIAGCDSDDGPRAVPPIAQLRIVNLIQDAPTILMDFSGNQVAGIGYAESTALAGVGSGTHLVVIATENVVDGTPEFLTQETSFAVNLNQEITIIAGGTVESPTLTRVDETRDTRLDPSNAEIHYYNAASGGAGYEVYLSADPSATSINGISPVSVAAGESSGLQVVPGGQHRLFITASGSGTIIYDSGAFNLTGSTRRMVMITDNFGPGGPVRGLLLNDSGARNFPAEQMPASIRIANLIADLGNVDVSIDGTVIWSDVDYATMSGYHEVAADNRAIEVVVTLANQPAEVLLTSNQTLVAGQFATLALAANAADGAESRLIVDSSRPIATGGRLQLVHASPEAGVLDAYLIEVGQDPATAAPRYTLPTLFIEVDTILMPRDYDLLLTFAGSLTPLAPATTLALEANRIHSVIVGDPATPGGDDFVLVVQDDSPPQ
;
A
#
# COMPACT_ATOMS: atom_id res chain seq x y z
N MET A 1 -12.70 -19.13 -15.35
CA MET A 1 -11.58 -19.17 -16.32
C MET A 1 -10.44 -18.36 -15.72
N ASN A 2 -9.60 -19.01 -14.92
CA ASN A 2 -8.52 -18.34 -14.20
C ASN A 2 -7.35 -18.10 -15.16
N ARG A 3 -7.12 -16.85 -15.53
CA ARG A 3 -5.89 -16.45 -16.21
C ARG A 3 -4.89 -16.01 -15.15
N VAL A 4 -4.06 -16.96 -14.77
CA VAL A 4 -2.77 -16.71 -14.10
C VAL A 4 -1.95 -15.83 -15.04
N TRP A 5 -1.76 -14.55 -14.69
CA TRP A 5 -0.80 -13.70 -15.37
C TRP A 5 0.59 -13.99 -14.80
N THR A 6 1.23 -15.04 -15.31
CA THR A 6 2.70 -15.10 -15.32
C THR A 6 3.19 -14.14 -16.41
N GLY A 7 3.26 -12.86 -16.06
CA GLY A 7 3.81 -11.81 -16.91
C GLY A 7 5.34 -11.85 -16.95
N ALA A 8 5.92 -12.91 -17.51
CA ALA A 8 7.27 -12.83 -18.04
C ALA A 8 7.17 -12.24 -19.45
N LEU A 9 7.23 -10.91 -19.57
CA LEU A 9 7.22 -10.25 -20.88
C LEU A 9 8.61 -9.71 -21.21
N CYS A 10 9.23 -10.37 -22.19
CA CYS A 10 10.44 -9.91 -22.86
C CYS A 10 10.25 -8.49 -23.40
N LEU A 11 11.15 -7.60 -22.96
CA LEU A 11 11.36 -6.29 -23.53
C LEU A 11 11.81 -6.45 -25.00
N VAL A 12 10.90 -6.34 -25.96
CA VAL A 12 11.28 -6.26 -27.39
C VAL A 12 11.57 -4.80 -27.70
N LEU A 13 12.85 -4.42 -27.56
CA LEU A 13 13.39 -3.20 -28.12
C LEU A 13 13.38 -3.30 -29.65
N ALA A 14 12.64 -2.41 -30.31
CA ALA A 14 12.74 -2.23 -31.75
C ALA A 14 14.11 -1.62 -32.09
N LEU A 15 15.08 -2.46 -32.41
CA LEU A 15 16.35 -2.06 -33.03
C LEU A 15 16.09 -1.74 -34.51
N ILE A 16 15.96 -0.46 -34.85
CA ILE A 16 16.04 -0.03 -36.24
C ILE A 16 17.50 -0.12 -36.66
N ALA A 17 17.83 -1.15 -37.43
CA ALA A 17 19.10 -1.27 -38.14
C ALA A 17 19.13 -0.26 -39.30
N GLY A 18 19.67 0.93 -39.03
CA GLY A 18 20.13 1.85 -40.06
C GLY A 18 21.48 1.37 -40.60
N CYS A 19 21.46 0.77 -41.78
CA CYS A 19 22.66 0.46 -42.53
C CYS A 19 23.19 1.78 -43.15
N ASP A 20 24.26 2.35 -42.60
CA ASP A 20 25.18 3.19 -43.38
C ASP A 20 26.58 3.17 -42.73
N SER A 21 27.57 3.06 -43.60
CA SER A 21 28.97 2.75 -43.37
C SER A 21 29.74 3.83 -42.61
N ASP A 22 30.74 3.37 -41.86
CA ASP A 22 31.87 4.12 -41.28
C ASP A 22 31.52 5.24 -40.30
N ASP A 23 31.75 5.00 -39.01
CA ASP A 23 32.20 6.00 -38.02
C ASP A 23 32.52 5.27 -36.71
N GLY A 24 33.44 5.79 -35.90
CA GLY A 24 33.84 5.25 -34.59
C GLY A 24 32.66 5.07 -33.61
N PRO A 25 32.89 4.72 -32.33
CA PRO A 25 31.78 4.59 -31.38
C PRO A 25 30.98 5.90 -31.36
N ARG A 26 29.80 5.87 -32.01
CA ARG A 26 28.91 7.02 -32.09
C ARG A 26 28.58 7.38 -30.66
N ALA A 27 28.85 8.63 -30.28
CA ALA A 27 28.36 9.15 -29.01
C ALA A 27 26.85 8.90 -29.00
N VAL A 28 26.37 8.06 -28.09
CA VAL A 28 24.93 7.87 -27.89
C VAL A 28 24.39 9.27 -27.56
N PRO A 29 23.49 9.84 -28.39
CA PRO A 29 22.92 11.15 -28.10
C PRO A 29 22.35 11.12 -26.68
N PRO A 30 22.55 12.17 -25.87
CA PRO A 30 22.09 12.13 -24.49
C PRO A 30 20.57 12.01 -24.45
N ILE A 31 20.07 10.82 -24.13
CA ILE A 31 18.64 10.58 -23.97
C ILE A 31 18.13 11.28 -22.70
N ALA A 32 16.90 11.78 -22.77
CA ALA A 32 16.17 12.17 -21.57
C ALA A 32 15.83 10.90 -20.78
N GLN A 33 15.61 11.06 -19.47
CA GLN A 33 15.10 10.01 -18.61
C GLN A 33 13.75 10.43 -18.06
N LEU A 34 12.84 9.48 -17.94
CA LEU A 34 11.48 9.70 -17.47
C LEU A 34 11.11 8.64 -16.44
N ARG A 35 10.43 9.07 -15.38
CA ARG A 35 9.68 8.21 -14.47
C ARG A 35 8.30 8.81 -14.21
N ILE A 36 7.37 7.96 -13.83
CA ILE A 36 6.03 8.37 -13.39
C ILE A 36 5.81 7.89 -11.97
N VAL A 37 5.20 8.73 -11.15
CA VAL A 37 4.72 8.40 -9.81
C VAL A 37 3.20 8.49 -9.78
N ASN A 38 2.55 7.47 -9.24
CA ASN A 38 1.11 7.50 -9.00
C ASN A 38 0.83 7.99 -7.57
N LEU A 39 0.20 9.14 -7.45
CA LEU A 39 -0.29 9.77 -6.23
C LEU A 39 -1.76 10.20 -6.40
N ILE A 40 -2.50 9.60 -7.34
CA ILE A 40 -3.96 9.80 -7.42
C ILE A 40 -4.57 9.06 -6.23
N GLN A 41 -5.08 9.84 -5.27
CA GLN A 41 -5.29 9.38 -3.90
C GLN A 41 -6.32 8.25 -3.77
N ASP A 42 -7.31 8.24 -4.64
CA ASP A 42 -8.46 7.34 -4.67
C ASP A 42 -8.48 6.46 -5.93
N ALA A 43 -7.42 6.47 -6.74
CA ALA A 43 -7.29 5.54 -7.86
C ALA A 43 -6.83 4.17 -7.37
N PRO A 44 -7.22 3.07 -8.02
CA PRO A 44 -6.55 1.80 -7.84
C PRO A 44 -5.17 1.86 -8.53
N THR A 45 -4.72 0.79 -9.17
CA THR A 45 -3.56 0.84 -10.05
C THR A 45 -3.86 1.70 -11.28
N ILE A 46 -2.96 2.61 -11.63
CA ILE A 46 -3.05 3.36 -12.88
C ILE A 46 -2.26 2.66 -13.97
N LEU A 47 -2.73 2.81 -15.21
CA LEU A 47 -2.07 2.42 -16.43
C LEU A 47 -1.60 3.69 -17.13
N MET A 48 -0.41 3.66 -17.72
CA MET A 48 0.12 4.80 -18.46
C MET A 48 0.48 4.38 -19.88
N ASP A 49 0.17 5.22 -20.86
CA ASP A 49 0.65 5.07 -22.23
C ASP A 49 1.52 6.29 -22.56
N PHE A 50 2.74 5.99 -23.03
CA PHE A 50 3.67 7.01 -23.52
C PHE A 50 3.89 6.81 -25.03
N SER A 51 3.17 7.59 -25.83
CA SER A 51 3.24 7.59 -27.30
C SER A 51 3.04 6.20 -27.93
N GLY A 52 2.04 5.46 -27.45
CA GLY A 52 1.67 4.11 -27.90
C GLY A 52 2.45 2.98 -27.22
N ASN A 53 3.33 3.30 -26.26
CA ASN A 53 4.00 2.31 -25.43
C ASN A 53 3.32 2.26 -24.07
N GLN A 54 2.58 1.18 -23.82
CA GLN A 54 1.98 0.95 -22.52
C GLN A 54 3.09 0.69 -21.48
N VAL A 55 3.08 1.51 -20.44
CA VAL A 55 3.89 1.39 -19.24
C VAL A 55 3.10 0.58 -18.21
N ALA A 56 3.82 -0.20 -17.40
CA ALA A 56 3.27 -1.11 -16.40
C ALA A 56 2.28 -0.44 -15.43
N GLY A 57 1.43 -1.24 -14.79
CA GLY A 57 0.55 -0.76 -13.72
C GLY A 57 1.36 -0.16 -12.56
N ILE A 58 0.95 1.01 -12.08
CA ILE A 58 1.61 1.75 -11.00
C ILE A 58 0.61 1.90 -9.84
N GLY A 59 0.90 1.30 -8.68
CA GLY A 59 0.10 1.47 -7.47
C GLY A 59 0.30 2.85 -6.81
N TYR A 60 -0.57 3.22 -5.88
CA TYR A 60 -0.41 4.48 -5.13
C TYR A 60 0.92 4.50 -4.36
N ALA A 61 1.61 5.64 -4.39
CA ALA A 61 2.95 5.85 -3.83
C ALA A 61 4.05 4.94 -4.44
N GLU A 62 3.78 4.36 -5.60
CA GLU A 62 4.79 3.66 -6.41
C GLU A 62 5.21 4.51 -7.61
N SER A 63 6.35 4.14 -8.19
CA SER A 63 6.81 4.74 -9.43
C SER A 63 7.46 3.71 -10.35
N THR A 64 7.57 4.07 -11.62
CA THR A 64 8.50 3.38 -12.51
C THR A 64 9.95 3.69 -12.11
N ALA A 65 10.88 2.85 -12.54
CA ALA A 65 12.29 3.24 -12.60
C ALA A 65 12.50 4.35 -13.66
N LEU A 66 13.62 5.07 -13.56
CA LEU A 66 14.02 6.01 -14.61
C LEU A 66 14.34 5.25 -15.91
N ALA A 67 13.60 5.55 -16.96
CA ALA A 67 13.77 4.94 -18.28
C ALA A 67 14.18 6.00 -19.31
N GLY A 68 15.04 5.60 -20.25
CA GLY A 68 15.43 6.46 -21.36
C GLY A 68 14.27 6.73 -22.32
N VAL A 69 14.04 8.00 -22.66
CA VAL A 69 13.01 8.43 -23.62
C VAL A 69 13.62 9.29 -24.72
N GLY A 70 13.07 9.18 -25.92
CA GLY A 70 13.48 10.01 -27.06
C GLY A 70 13.10 11.47 -26.84
N SER A 71 13.86 12.39 -27.42
CA SER A 71 13.47 13.80 -27.49
C SER A 71 12.38 14.00 -28.54
N GLY A 72 11.49 14.97 -28.32
CA GLY A 72 10.40 15.29 -29.24
C GLY A 72 9.11 15.60 -28.49
N THR A 73 8.00 15.62 -29.21
CA THR A 73 6.67 15.78 -28.61
C THR A 73 6.01 14.42 -28.51
N HIS A 74 5.53 14.10 -27.31
CA HIS A 74 4.94 12.82 -26.95
C HIS A 74 3.50 12.99 -26.50
N LEU A 75 2.71 11.94 -26.63
CA LEU A 75 1.42 11.80 -25.96
C LEU A 75 1.64 11.06 -24.64
N VAL A 76 1.05 11.57 -23.56
CA VAL A 76 0.94 10.88 -22.27
C VAL A 76 -0.53 10.62 -22.02
N VAL A 77 -0.92 9.37 -21.79
CA VAL A 77 -2.27 9.01 -21.35
C VAL A 77 -2.17 8.31 -20.01
N ILE A 78 -3.01 8.70 -19.06
CA ILE A 78 -3.22 8.00 -17.80
C ILE A 78 -4.64 7.42 -17.82
N ALA A 79 -4.71 6.14 -17.49
CA ALA A 79 -5.93 5.38 -17.37
C ALA A 79 -5.90 4.59 -16.06
N THR A 80 -6.99 3.94 -15.73
CA THR A 80 -7.07 2.92 -14.69
C THR A 80 -7.71 1.66 -15.25
N GLU A 81 -7.57 0.54 -14.57
CA GLU A 81 -8.25 -0.68 -14.99
C GLU A 81 -9.71 -0.63 -14.52
N ASN A 82 -10.64 -0.83 -15.45
CA ASN A 82 -12.06 -0.91 -15.15
C ASN A 82 -12.33 -2.16 -14.30
N VAL A 83 -12.86 -1.95 -13.10
CA VAL A 83 -13.17 -3.01 -12.13
C VAL A 83 -14.22 -4.02 -12.64
N VAL A 84 -14.92 -3.71 -13.73
CA VAL A 84 -15.95 -4.55 -14.36
C VAL A 84 -15.33 -5.61 -15.26
N ASP A 85 -14.53 -5.20 -16.22
CA ASP A 85 -14.11 -6.00 -17.36
C ASP A 85 -12.60 -5.99 -17.62
N GLY A 86 -11.83 -5.28 -16.78
CA GLY A 86 -10.38 -5.15 -16.90
C GLY A 86 -9.93 -4.26 -18.06
N THR A 87 -10.85 -3.57 -18.73
CA THR A 87 -10.49 -2.67 -19.83
C THR A 87 -9.93 -1.35 -19.30
N PRO A 88 -9.00 -0.69 -20.00
CA PRO A 88 -8.51 0.62 -19.58
C PRO A 88 -9.63 1.68 -19.61
N GLU A 89 -9.89 2.32 -18.48
CA GLU A 89 -10.74 3.49 -18.33
C GLU A 89 -9.89 4.76 -18.29
N PHE A 90 -10.14 5.67 -19.23
CA PHE A 90 -9.36 6.88 -19.39
C PHE A 90 -9.56 7.85 -18.22
N LEU A 91 -8.46 8.36 -17.65
CA LEU A 91 -8.50 9.40 -16.61
C LEU A 91 -8.14 10.77 -17.19
N THR A 92 -6.95 10.88 -17.78
CA THR A 92 -6.44 12.16 -18.31
C THR A 92 -5.35 11.94 -19.34
N GLN A 93 -5.03 12.98 -20.11
CA GLN A 93 -3.93 12.95 -21.07
C GLN A 93 -3.25 14.30 -21.22
N GLU A 94 -1.98 14.26 -21.59
CA GLU A 94 -1.24 15.39 -22.12
C GLU A 94 -0.90 15.14 -23.59
N THR A 95 -1.55 15.88 -24.48
CA THR A 95 -1.47 15.67 -25.93
C THR A 95 -0.20 16.20 -26.57
N SER A 96 0.62 16.96 -25.83
CA SER A 96 1.83 17.59 -26.35
C SER A 96 2.91 17.70 -25.27
N PHE A 97 3.43 16.57 -24.84
CA PHE A 97 4.50 16.46 -23.86
C PHE A 97 5.87 16.65 -24.50
N ALA A 98 6.53 17.78 -24.27
CA ALA A 98 7.83 18.09 -24.87
C ALA A 98 9.00 17.48 -24.09
N VAL A 99 9.84 16.69 -24.74
CA VAL A 99 11.03 16.07 -24.15
C VAL A 99 12.29 16.64 -24.80
N ASN A 100 13.16 17.26 -24.01
CA ASN A 100 14.46 17.73 -24.47
C ASN A 100 15.58 16.80 -24.00
N LEU A 101 16.70 16.78 -24.74
CA LEU A 101 17.88 16.03 -24.37
C LEU A 101 18.47 16.50 -23.02
N ASN A 102 19.19 15.62 -22.33
CA ASN A 102 19.84 15.89 -21.03
C ASN A 102 18.90 16.30 -19.88
N GLN A 103 17.65 15.82 -19.87
CA GLN A 103 16.73 16.05 -18.75
C GLN A 103 16.39 14.75 -18.03
N GLU A 104 16.20 14.84 -16.72
CA GLU A 104 15.44 13.86 -15.93
C GLU A 104 14.05 14.46 -15.68
N ILE A 105 13.02 13.67 -15.96
CA ILE A 105 11.62 14.10 -15.91
C ILE A 105 10.89 13.18 -14.94
N THR A 106 10.28 13.77 -13.92
CA THR A 106 9.31 13.08 -13.07
C THR A 106 7.90 13.58 -13.41
N ILE A 107 7.06 12.68 -13.92
CA ILE A 107 5.61 12.92 -14.05
C ILE A 107 4.95 12.47 -12.75
N ILE A 108 4.12 13.34 -12.19
CA ILE A 108 3.40 13.12 -10.94
C ILE A 108 1.92 13.10 -11.30
N ALA A 109 1.32 11.92 -11.29
CA ALA A 109 -0.13 11.78 -11.40
C ALA A 109 -0.73 11.97 -10.01
N GLY A 110 -1.47 13.05 -9.78
CA GLY A 110 -2.04 13.41 -8.47
C GLY A 110 -3.52 13.76 -8.55
N GLY A 111 -4.08 14.26 -7.46
CA GLY A 111 -5.52 14.60 -7.38
C GLY A 111 -6.39 13.36 -7.13
N THR A 112 -7.62 13.38 -7.65
CA THR A 112 -8.58 12.28 -7.55
C THR A 112 -8.88 11.67 -8.92
N VAL A 113 -9.52 10.51 -8.97
CA VAL A 113 -10.06 9.93 -10.20
C VAL A 113 -11.02 10.89 -10.91
N GLU A 114 -11.83 11.64 -10.16
CA GLU A 114 -12.75 12.64 -10.71
C GLU A 114 -12.06 13.93 -11.18
N SER A 115 -10.90 14.26 -10.63
CA SER A 115 -10.14 15.48 -10.94
C SER A 115 -8.63 15.19 -10.95
N PRO A 116 -8.14 14.40 -11.91
CA PRO A 116 -6.74 14.00 -11.96
C PRO A 116 -5.87 15.15 -12.44
N THR A 117 -4.70 15.29 -11.84
CA THR A 117 -3.68 16.28 -12.21
C THR A 117 -2.42 15.59 -12.72
N LEU A 118 -1.79 16.16 -13.73
CA LEU A 118 -0.45 15.76 -14.16
C LEU A 118 0.51 16.92 -13.93
N THR A 119 1.41 16.75 -12.96
CA THR A 119 2.48 17.71 -12.71
C THR A 119 3.78 17.16 -13.25
N ARG A 120 4.56 18.02 -13.89
CA ARG A 120 5.89 17.71 -14.40
C ARG A 120 6.94 18.39 -13.55
N VAL A 121 7.95 17.62 -13.13
CA VAL A 121 9.17 18.16 -12.53
C VAL A 121 10.36 17.82 -13.42
N ASP A 122 11.01 18.87 -13.92
CA ASP A 122 12.19 18.78 -14.77
C ASP A 122 13.47 19.05 -13.99
N GLU A 123 14.43 18.14 -14.14
CA GLU A 123 15.76 18.28 -13.58
C GLU A 123 16.79 18.26 -14.70
N THR A 124 17.78 19.15 -14.63
CA THR A 124 18.91 19.09 -15.56
C THR A 124 19.78 17.91 -15.17
N ARG A 125 20.04 17.00 -16.10
CA ARG A 125 20.91 15.85 -15.85
C ARG A 125 22.35 16.34 -15.71
N ASP A 126 22.82 16.47 -14.48
CA ASP A 126 24.22 16.78 -14.20
C ASP A 126 25.01 15.47 -14.10
N THR A 127 25.92 15.26 -15.06
CA THR A 127 26.77 14.08 -15.10
C THR A 127 28.00 14.18 -14.18
N ARG A 128 28.19 15.32 -13.49
CA ARG A 128 29.38 15.56 -12.65
C ARG A 128 29.00 16.11 -11.28
N LEU A 129 28.26 15.30 -10.53
CA LEU A 129 27.97 15.53 -9.11
C LEU A 129 29.22 15.31 -8.23
N ASP A 130 29.37 16.14 -7.20
CA ASP A 130 30.46 16.03 -6.23
C ASP A 130 30.43 14.67 -5.49
N PRO A 131 31.51 13.87 -5.49
CA PRO A 131 31.59 12.61 -4.76
C PRO A 131 31.34 12.71 -3.24
N SER A 132 31.57 13.88 -2.66
CA SER A 132 31.44 14.13 -1.22
C SER A 132 30.04 14.58 -0.81
N ASN A 133 29.21 15.00 -1.78
CA ASN A 133 27.91 15.60 -1.53
C ASN A 133 26.79 14.88 -2.29
N ALA A 134 25.60 14.88 -1.68
CA ALA A 134 24.36 14.54 -2.34
C ALA A 134 23.56 15.81 -2.63
N GLU A 135 22.68 15.74 -3.61
CA GLU A 135 21.70 16.78 -3.88
C GLU A 135 20.30 16.27 -3.52
N ILE A 136 19.49 17.10 -2.86
CA ILE A 136 18.14 16.74 -2.45
C ILE A 136 17.19 17.90 -2.64
N HIS A 137 15.97 17.61 -3.06
CA HIS A 137 14.87 18.57 -3.07
C HIS A 137 13.56 17.87 -2.71
N TYR A 138 12.53 18.67 -2.46
CA TYR A 138 11.26 18.22 -1.92
C TYR A 138 10.13 18.62 -2.86
N TYR A 139 9.12 17.76 -3.01
CA TYR A 139 7.87 18.09 -3.70
C TYR A 139 6.68 17.80 -2.80
N ASN A 140 5.74 18.73 -2.69
CA ASN A 140 4.54 18.51 -1.89
C ASN A 140 3.39 18.02 -2.77
N ALA A 141 3.09 16.73 -2.67
CA ALA A 141 2.02 16.05 -3.39
C ALA A 141 0.79 15.75 -2.51
N ALA A 142 0.78 16.16 -1.25
CA ALA A 142 -0.33 15.89 -0.35
C ALA A 142 -1.60 16.62 -0.83
N SER A 143 -2.73 15.92 -0.82
CA SER A 143 -4.00 16.41 -1.38
C SER A 143 -4.69 17.45 -0.49
N GLY A 144 -4.33 17.53 0.79
CA GLY A 144 -4.95 18.44 1.77
C GLY A 144 -4.73 19.95 1.52
N GLY A 145 -3.95 20.33 0.50
CA GLY A 145 -3.70 21.73 0.13
C GLY A 145 -2.85 22.53 1.13
N ALA A 146 -2.34 21.88 2.17
CA ALA A 146 -1.48 22.49 3.18
C ALA A 146 -0.04 22.62 2.70
N GLY A 147 0.66 23.67 3.15
CA GLY A 147 2.11 23.77 3.04
C GLY A 147 2.80 23.06 4.21
N TYR A 148 3.97 22.49 3.94
CA TYR A 148 4.77 21.80 4.96
C TYR A 148 6.18 22.39 5.08
N GLU A 149 6.82 22.12 6.20
CA GLU A 149 8.21 22.44 6.46
C GLU A 149 8.99 21.15 6.67
N VAL A 150 10.05 20.98 5.87
CA VAL A 150 10.94 19.81 5.90
C VAL A 150 12.24 20.18 6.58
N TYR A 151 12.64 19.38 7.57
CA TYR A 151 13.88 19.56 8.33
C TYR A 151 14.80 18.39 8.06
N LEU A 152 15.99 18.65 7.52
CA LEU A 152 17.00 17.63 7.27
C LEU A 152 18.15 17.75 8.26
N SER A 153 18.29 16.74 9.12
CA SER A 153 19.39 16.62 10.08
C SER A 153 20.56 15.86 9.48
N ALA A 154 21.79 16.31 9.75
CA ALA A 154 23.01 15.53 9.53
C ALA A 154 23.34 14.60 10.73
N ASP A 155 22.65 14.77 11.86
CA ASP A 155 22.69 13.82 12.96
C ASP A 155 21.54 12.79 12.78
N PRO A 156 21.84 11.52 12.46
CA PRO A 156 20.82 10.49 12.26
C PRO A 156 20.12 10.10 13.56
N SER A 157 20.66 10.47 14.72
CA SER A 157 20.06 10.22 16.03
C SER A 157 19.22 11.38 16.55
N ALA A 158 19.11 12.47 15.79
CA ALA A 158 18.28 13.63 16.16
C ALA A 158 16.84 13.18 16.48
N THR A 159 16.24 13.78 17.52
CA THR A 159 14.86 13.52 17.95
C THR A 159 14.03 14.81 18.00
N SER A 160 14.59 15.94 17.56
CA SER A 160 13.92 17.23 17.54
C SER A 160 14.39 18.07 16.35
N ILE A 161 13.59 19.05 15.96
CA ILE A 161 13.88 20.01 14.90
C ILE A 161 14.66 21.26 15.39
N ASN A 162 15.00 21.32 16.67
CA ASN A 162 15.64 22.51 17.26
C ASN A 162 17.02 22.76 16.64
N GLY A 163 17.22 23.98 16.12
CA GLY A 163 18.47 24.37 15.46
C GLY A 163 18.63 23.89 14.01
N ILE A 164 17.61 23.21 13.46
CA ILE A 164 17.57 22.80 12.05
C ILE A 164 16.74 23.84 11.29
N SER A 165 17.28 24.35 10.18
CA SER A 165 16.54 25.30 9.32
C SER A 165 15.56 24.53 8.43
N PRO A 166 14.27 24.89 8.40
CA PRO A 166 13.30 24.23 7.53
C PRO A 166 13.44 24.64 6.07
N VAL A 167 12.96 23.77 5.19
CA VAL A 167 12.59 24.07 3.81
C VAL A 167 11.08 24.08 3.71
N SER A 168 10.49 25.23 3.41
CA SER A 168 9.05 25.35 3.17
C SER A 168 8.68 24.85 1.77
N VAL A 169 7.66 24.02 1.68
CA VAL A 169 7.16 23.44 0.42
C VAL A 169 5.64 23.66 0.35
N ALA A 170 5.21 24.56 -0.53
CA ALA A 170 3.79 24.84 -0.75
C ALA A 170 3.11 23.68 -1.49
N ALA A 171 1.79 23.54 -1.35
CA ALA A 171 1.02 22.49 -2.02
C ALA A 171 1.21 22.52 -3.54
N GLY A 172 1.55 21.37 -4.13
CA GLY A 172 1.79 21.24 -5.58
C GLY A 172 3.11 21.84 -6.08
N GLU A 173 4.00 22.26 -5.19
CA GLU A 173 5.26 22.93 -5.55
C GLU A 173 6.49 22.09 -5.18
N SER A 174 7.59 22.33 -5.91
CA SER A 174 8.93 21.83 -5.58
C SER A 174 9.74 22.86 -4.80
N SER A 175 10.57 22.40 -3.88
CA SER A 175 11.62 23.22 -3.28
C SER A 175 12.75 23.49 -4.26
N GLY A 176 13.61 24.44 -3.92
CA GLY A 176 14.94 24.53 -4.53
C GLY A 176 15.81 23.32 -4.17
N LEU A 177 16.82 23.06 -5.01
CA LEU A 177 17.82 22.02 -4.79
C LEU A 177 18.77 22.39 -3.64
N GLN A 178 19.01 21.44 -2.75
CA GLN A 178 19.95 21.57 -1.64
C GLN A 178 21.14 20.64 -1.86
N VAL A 179 22.35 21.16 -1.62
CA VAL A 179 23.58 20.37 -1.60
C VAL A 179 23.90 20.05 -0.15
N VAL A 180 24.00 18.77 0.17
CA VAL A 180 24.28 18.28 1.52
C VAL A 180 25.44 17.29 1.51
N PRO A 181 26.22 17.18 2.60
CA PRO A 181 27.24 16.14 2.71
C PRO A 181 26.62 14.76 2.49
N GLY A 182 27.34 13.86 1.82
CA GLY A 182 26.93 12.46 1.75
C GLY A 182 27.04 11.79 3.13
N GLY A 183 26.16 10.83 3.41
CA GLY A 183 26.16 10.05 4.65
C GLY A 183 24.78 9.81 5.23
N GLN A 184 24.74 9.57 6.54
CA GLN A 184 23.50 9.32 7.28
C GLN A 184 22.79 10.64 7.62
N HIS A 185 21.49 10.67 7.39
CA HIS A 185 20.60 11.78 7.68
C HIS A 185 19.32 11.30 8.35
N ARG A 186 18.55 12.25 8.88
CA ARG A 186 17.17 12.04 9.33
C ARG A 186 16.32 13.23 8.91
N LEU A 187 15.12 12.97 8.43
CA LEU A 187 14.20 13.96 7.90
C LEU A 187 12.95 14.02 8.78
N PHE A 188 12.51 15.23 9.09
CA PHE A 188 11.25 15.49 9.76
C PHE A 188 10.36 16.38 8.91
N ILE A 189 9.04 16.19 9.01
CA ILE A 189 8.05 17.06 8.38
C ILE A 189 7.15 17.64 9.48
N THR A 190 6.82 18.92 9.35
CA THR A 190 5.81 19.62 10.15
C THR A 190 4.83 20.33 9.23
N ALA A 191 3.60 20.59 9.71
CA ALA A 191 2.74 21.56 9.05
C ALA A 191 3.38 22.96 9.15
N SER A 192 3.29 23.76 8.09
CA SER A 192 3.98 25.06 8.04
C SER A 192 3.65 25.94 9.25
N GLY A 193 4.70 26.34 9.99
CA GLY A 193 4.58 27.19 11.17
C GLY A 193 4.08 26.49 12.44
N SER A 194 3.83 25.17 12.43
CA SER A 194 3.37 24.45 13.62
C SER A 194 4.50 24.09 14.59
N GLY A 195 5.68 23.74 14.05
CA GLY A 195 6.81 23.20 14.82
C GLY A 195 6.55 21.82 15.44
N THR A 196 5.40 21.20 15.16
CA THR A 196 5.07 19.83 15.61
C THR A 196 5.45 18.83 14.53
N ILE A 197 6.33 17.89 14.87
CA ILE A 197 6.72 16.78 13.99
C ILE A 197 5.51 15.89 13.74
N ILE A 198 5.13 15.73 12.48
CA ILE A 198 4.02 14.87 12.03
C ILE A 198 4.50 13.67 11.20
N TYR A 199 5.75 13.71 10.73
CA TYR A 199 6.41 12.58 10.08
C TYR A 199 7.90 12.60 10.40
N ASP A 200 8.47 11.41 10.55
CA ASP A 200 9.87 11.18 10.85
C ASP A 200 10.38 9.99 10.02
N SER A 201 11.35 10.25 9.14
CA SER A 201 11.91 9.25 8.24
C SER A 201 12.77 8.19 8.94
N GLY A 202 13.12 8.41 10.20
CA GLY A 202 14.26 7.78 10.85
C GLY A 202 15.56 8.00 10.05
N ALA A 203 16.58 7.23 10.40
CA ALA A 203 17.89 7.35 9.76
C ALA A 203 17.87 6.77 8.34
N PHE A 204 18.41 7.51 7.38
CA PHE A 204 18.59 7.04 6.00
C PHE A 204 19.89 7.57 5.39
N ASN A 205 20.41 6.86 4.38
CA ASN A 205 21.66 7.22 3.72
C ASN A 205 21.42 8.05 2.46
N LEU A 206 22.05 9.23 2.37
CA LEU A 206 22.22 9.99 1.14
C LEU A 206 23.61 9.72 0.57
N THR A 207 23.67 8.96 -0.51
CA THR A 207 24.94 8.63 -1.17
C THR A 207 25.50 9.86 -1.91
N GLY A 208 26.79 10.14 -1.75
CA GLY A 208 27.47 11.16 -2.55
C GLY A 208 27.38 10.88 -4.06
N SER A 209 27.53 11.91 -4.89
CA SER A 209 27.28 11.84 -6.34
C SER A 209 25.85 11.40 -6.71
N THR A 210 24.85 11.64 -5.85
CA THR A 210 23.46 11.34 -6.18
C THR A 210 22.54 12.54 -6.01
N ARG A 211 21.49 12.59 -6.83
CA ARG A 211 20.36 13.51 -6.67
C ARG A 211 19.13 12.73 -6.21
N ARG A 212 18.40 13.26 -5.24
CA ARG A 212 17.20 12.64 -4.67
C ARG A 212 16.05 13.64 -4.64
N MET A 213 14.85 13.14 -4.88
CA MET A 213 13.60 13.85 -4.63
C MET A 213 12.91 13.16 -3.45
N VAL A 214 12.38 13.94 -2.52
CA VAL A 214 11.48 13.42 -1.48
C VAL A 214 10.11 14.05 -1.71
N MET A 215 9.11 13.21 -1.90
CA MET A 215 7.72 13.64 -2.01
C MET A 215 7.04 13.60 -0.65
N ILE A 216 6.26 14.62 -0.34
CA ILE A 216 5.31 14.62 0.77
C ILE A 216 3.99 14.11 0.20
N THR A 217 3.52 12.97 0.67
CA THR A 217 2.31 12.29 0.14
C THR A 217 1.27 12.13 1.25
N ASP A 218 0.01 11.89 0.89
CA ASP A 218 -1.01 11.54 1.87
C ASP A 218 -0.67 10.21 2.56
N ASN A 219 -0.97 10.14 3.86
CA ASN A 219 -0.88 8.92 4.64
C ASN A 219 -2.29 8.35 4.88
N PHE A 220 -2.50 7.09 4.47
CA PHE A 220 -3.73 6.35 4.74
C PHE A 220 -3.61 5.40 5.93
N GLY A 221 -2.42 5.31 6.53
CA GLY A 221 -2.17 4.54 7.73
C GLY A 221 -2.42 5.34 9.02
N PRO A 222 -2.15 4.74 10.18
CA PRO A 222 -2.11 5.46 11.45
C PRO A 222 -1.02 6.55 11.47
N GLY A 223 -1.13 7.48 12.43
CA GLY A 223 -0.19 8.58 12.62
C GLY A 223 -0.60 9.89 11.95
N GLY A 224 0.39 10.67 11.52
CA GLY A 224 0.17 11.98 10.89
C GLY A 224 -0.50 11.87 9.51
N PRO A 225 -1.02 13.00 8.96
CA PRO A 225 -1.76 13.00 7.69
C PRO A 225 -0.87 12.81 6.44
N VAL A 226 0.45 12.85 6.61
CA VAL A 226 1.41 12.76 5.49
C VAL A 226 2.54 11.78 5.78
N ARG A 227 3.16 11.31 4.70
CA ARG A 227 4.35 10.46 4.70
C ARG A 227 5.39 11.05 3.75
N GLY A 228 6.67 10.81 4.06
CA GLY A 228 7.76 11.05 3.11
C GLY A 228 7.97 9.85 2.19
N LEU A 229 8.08 10.10 0.89
CA LEU A 229 8.37 9.10 -0.14
C LEU A 229 9.69 9.44 -0.83
N LEU A 230 10.69 8.57 -0.72
CA LEU A 230 12.01 8.78 -1.30
C LEU A 230 12.05 8.26 -2.73
N LEU A 231 12.37 9.13 -3.68
CA LEU A 231 12.55 8.79 -5.09
C LEU A 231 14.03 8.69 -5.43
N ASN A 232 14.40 7.60 -6.09
CA ASN A 232 15.72 7.39 -6.67
C ASN A 232 15.60 6.85 -8.11
N ASP A 233 16.73 6.45 -8.68
CA ASP A 233 16.84 5.95 -10.05
C ASP A 233 16.04 4.65 -10.28
N SER A 234 15.87 3.83 -9.23
CA SER A 234 15.10 2.58 -9.26
C SER A 234 13.60 2.77 -9.03
N GLY A 235 13.20 3.94 -8.54
CA GLY A 235 11.81 4.30 -8.29
C GLY A 235 11.56 4.84 -6.88
N ALA A 236 10.29 4.95 -6.52
CA ALA A 236 9.80 5.40 -5.23
C ALA A 236 9.89 4.29 -4.17
N ARG A 237 10.13 4.69 -2.92
CA ARG A 237 10.08 3.81 -1.75
C ARG A 237 9.83 4.60 -0.47
N ASN A 238 9.21 3.95 0.51
CA ASN A 238 9.18 4.46 1.87
C ASN A 238 10.59 4.50 2.47
N PHE A 239 10.77 5.31 3.51
CA PHE A 239 12.04 5.36 4.22
C PHE A 239 12.24 4.07 5.04
N PRO A 240 13.45 3.49 5.04
CA PRO A 240 13.69 2.15 5.60
C PRO A 240 13.49 2.07 7.12
N ALA A 241 13.71 3.18 7.82
CA ALA A 241 13.67 3.27 9.28
C ALA A 241 12.62 4.28 9.77
N GLU A 242 11.58 4.54 8.98
CA GLU A 242 10.57 5.53 9.35
C GLU A 242 9.93 5.23 10.70
N GLN A 243 9.63 6.30 11.42
CA GLN A 243 9.07 6.24 12.76
C GLN A 243 7.61 6.68 12.65
N MET A 244 6.74 5.71 12.43
CA MET A 244 5.30 5.92 12.39
C MET A 244 4.65 4.84 13.23
N PRO A 245 3.59 5.15 14.01
CA PRO A 245 2.87 4.11 14.70
C PRO A 245 2.33 3.08 13.71
N ALA A 246 2.08 1.88 14.20
CA ALA A 246 1.16 0.94 13.55
C ALA A 246 -0.07 0.80 14.45
N SER A 247 -1.15 0.27 13.90
CA SER A 247 -2.38 0.06 14.65
C SER A 247 -2.84 -1.38 14.46
N ILE A 248 -2.90 -2.12 15.55
CA ILE A 248 -3.26 -3.54 15.53
C ILE A 248 -4.64 -3.68 16.15
N ARG A 249 -5.48 -4.56 15.60
CA ARG A 249 -6.67 -5.09 16.27
C ARG A 249 -6.59 -6.61 16.31
N ILE A 250 -7.46 -7.24 17.07
CA ILE A 250 -7.51 -8.70 17.17
C ILE A 250 -8.86 -9.20 16.70
N ALA A 251 -8.88 -10.36 16.04
CA ALA A 251 -10.06 -11.13 15.77
C ALA A 251 -9.93 -12.48 16.50
N ASN A 252 -10.71 -12.68 17.55
CA ASN A 252 -10.68 -13.94 18.31
C ASN A 252 -11.63 -14.96 17.68
N LEU A 253 -11.07 -15.94 16.98
CA LEU A 253 -11.80 -17.07 16.39
C LEU A 253 -11.34 -18.41 16.98
N ILE A 254 -10.77 -18.37 18.20
CA ILE A 254 -10.47 -19.57 18.97
C ILE A 254 -11.79 -20.07 19.58
N ALA A 255 -12.35 -21.11 18.98
CA ALA A 255 -13.57 -21.76 19.48
C ALA A 255 -13.31 -22.61 20.74
N ASP A 256 -14.36 -22.84 21.53
CA ASP A 256 -14.42 -23.81 22.65
C ASP A 256 -13.37 -23.68 23.78
N LEU A 257 -12.55 -22.62 23.80
CA LEU A 257 -11.56 -22.39 24.86
C LEU A 257 -11.95 -21.25 25.82
N GLY A 258 -12.96 -20.45 25.47
CA GLY A 258 -13.39 -19.28 26.24
C GLY A 258 -12.67 -17.99 25.83
N ASN A 259 -12.87 -16.93 26.62
CA ASN A 259 -12.31 -15.62 26.32
C ASN A 259 -10.79 -15.61 26.46
N VAL A 260 -10.12 -14.73 25.71
CA VAL A 260 -8.65 -14.63 25.70
C VAL A 260 -8.15 -13.26 26.14
N ASP A 261 -6.98 -13.25 26.77
CA ASP A 261 -6.16 -12.05 26.95
C ASP A 261 -5.03 -12.07 25.90
N VAL A 262 -4.72 -10.92 25.31
CA VAL A 262 -3.66 -10.78 24.31
C VAL A 262 -2.68 -9.70 24.77
N SER A 263 -1.41 -10.09 24.85
CA SER A 263 -0.30 -9.19 25.20
C SER A 263 0.67 -9.02 24.04
N ILE A 264 1.23 -7.82 23.95
CA ILE A 264 2.30 -7.45 23.02
C ILE A 264 3.51 -7.05 23.86
N ASP A 265 4.65 -7.69 23.61
CA ASP A 265 5.93 -7.48 24.31
C ASP A 265 5.77 -7.48 25.85
N GLY A 266 4.98 -8.43 26.36
CA GLY A 266 4.71 -8.59 27.79
C GLY A 266 3.70 -7.62 28.40
N THR A 267 3.12 -6.70 27.61
CA THR A 267 2.05 -5.79 28.06
C THR A 267 0.70 -6.29 27.55
N VAL A 268 -0.25 -6.56 28.45
CA VAL A 268 -1.63 -6.92 28.07
C VAL A 268 -2.30 -5.72 27.41
N ILE A 269 -2.70 -5.87 26.15
CA ILE A 269 -3.36 -4.83 25.34
C ILE A 269 -4.86 -5.06 25.30
N TRP A 270 -5.27 -6.31 25.11
CA TRP A 270 -6.68 -6.71 25.14
C TRP A 270 -6.88 -7.75 26.24
N SER A 271 -7.98 -7.61 26.97
CA SER A 271 -8.36 -8.51 28.06
C SER A 271 -9.80 -8.98 27.85
N ASP A 272 -10.08 -10.23 28.21
CA ASP A 272 -11.42 -10.82 28.21
C ASP A 272 -12.13 -10.69 26.85
N VAL A 273 -11.43 -11.07 25.78
CA VAL A 273 -11.90 -10.92 24.40
C VAL A 273 -12.76 -12.12 24.04
N ASP A 274 -14.05 -11.86 23.81
CA ASP A 274 -15.04 -12.88 23.45
C ASP A 274 -14.70 -13.57 22.11
N TYR A 275 -15.08 -14.84 22.00
CA TYR A 275 -15.03 -15.56 20.73
C TYR A 275 -15.97 -14.92 19.68
N ALA A 276 -15.58 -15.01 18.40
CA ALA A 276 -16.27 -14.42 17.25
C ALA A 276 -16.42 -12.89 17.34
N THR A 277 -15.45 -12.22 17.97
CA THR A 277 -15.40 -10.76 18.03
C THR A 277 -14.12 -10.20 17.43
N MET A 278 -14.23 -8.98 16.92
CA MET A 278 -13.09 -8.18 16.51
C MET A 278 -13.02 -6.91 17.36
N SER A 279 -11.83 -6.61 17.87
CA SER A 279 -11.60 -5.43 18.70
C SER A 279 -11.55 -4.15 17.86
N GLY A 280 -11.57 -3.00 18.54
CA GLY A 280 -11.05 -1.76 17.95
C GLY A 280 -9.52 -1.83 17.77
N TYR A 281 -9.00 -0.92 16.93
CA TYR A 281 -7.56 -0.75 16.77
C TYR A 281 -6.92 -0.17 18.03
N HIS A 282 -5.72 -0.66 18.34
CA HIS A 282 -4.82 -0.16 19.35
C HIS A 282 -3.52 0.30 18.68
N GLU A 283 -3.12 1.53 18.94
CA GLU A 283 -1.88 2.07 18.42
C GLU A 283 -0.68 1.47 19.17
N VAL A 284 0.31 0.99 18.41
CA VAL A 284 1.57 0.45 18.92
C VAL A 284 2.72 1.19 18.26
N ALA A 285 3.74 1.52 19.03
CA ALA A 285 4.96 2.11 18.47
C ALA A 285 5.60 1.13 17.46
N ALA A 286 5.76 1.59 16.22
CA ALA A 286 6.34 0.80 15.13
C ALA A 286 7.53 1.52 14.49
N ASP A 287 8.60 0.75 14.30
CA ASP A 287 9.88 1.12 13.70
C ASP A 287 10.36 -0.01 12.78
N ASN A 288 9.43 -0.73 12.13
CA ASN A 288 9.69 -1.94 11.35
C ASN A 288 10.36 -3.05 12.18
N ARG A 289 9.75 -3.41 13.33
CA ARG A 289 10.31 -4.37 14.30
C ARG A 289 9.48 -5.64 14.44
N ALA A 290 10.12 -6.65 15.03
CA ALA A 290 9.40 -7.80 15.56
C ALA A 290 8.69 -7.44 16.89
N ILE A 291 7.51 -8.00 17.09
CA ILE A 291 6.75 -7.98 18.34
C ILE A 291 6.53 -9.40 18.81
N GLU A 292 6.59 -9.64 20.12
CA GLU A 292 6.12 -10.88 20.72
C GLU A 292 4.64 -10.74 21.06
N VAL A 293 3.82 -11.66 20.58
CA VAL A 293 2.41 -11.77 20.92
C VAL A 293 2.22 -13.01 21.78
N VAL A 294 1.62 -12.84 22.96
CA VAL A 294 1.21 -13.94 23.84
C VAL A 294 -0.28 -13.90 24.06
N VAL A 295 -0.95 -15.02 23.80
CA VAL A 295 -2.38 -15.23 24.01
C VAL A 295 -2.56 -16.21 25.17
N THR A 296 -3.34 -15.82 26.17
CA THR A 296 -3.69 -16.67 27.32
C THR A 296 -5.20 -16.78 27.47
N LEU A 297 -5.67 -17.78 28.21
CA LEU A 297 -7.05 -17.77 28.67
C LEU A 297 -7.30 -16.60 29.61
N ALA A 298 -8.45 -15.93 29.44
CA ALA A 298 -8.82 -14.79 30.25
C ALA A 298 -8.84 -15.15 31.73
N ASN A 299 -8.28 -14.28 32.57
CA ASN A 299 -8.14 -14.48 34.01
C ASN A 299 -7.27 -15.69 34.42
N GLN A 300 -6.56 -16.32 33.48
CA GLN A 300 -5.71 -17.50 33.70
C GLN A 300 -4.33 -17.29 33.04
N PRO A 301 -3.50 -16.35 33.51
CA PRO A 301 -2.24 -15.98 32.86
C PRO A 301 -1.18 -17.10 32.82
N ALA A 302 -1.39 -18.21 33.53
CA ALA A 302 -0.54 -19.40 33.46
C ALA A 302 -0.91 -20.32 32.28
N GLU A 303 -2.12 -20.20 31.73
CA GLU A 303 -2.63 -20.99 30.61
C GLU A 303 -2.34 -20.25 29.30
N VAL A 304 -1.12 -20.41 28.79
CA VAL A 304 -0.70 -19.84 27.50
C VAL A 304 -1.20 -20.70 26.36
N LEU A 305 -2.01 -20.11 25.48
CA LEU A 305 -2.52 -20.77 24.27
C LEU A 305 -1.54 -20.67 23.11
N LEU A 306 -0.90 -19.50 22.97
CA LEU A 306 0.00 -19.20 21.86
C LEU A 306 1.06 -18.16 22.27
N THR A 307 2.29 -18.39 21.81
CA THR A 307 3.34 -17.36 21.74
C THR A 307 3.82 -17.30 20.29
N SER A 308 3.76 -16.11 19.68
CA SER A 308 4.17 -15.91 18.29
C SER A 308 4.95 -14.61 18.12
N ASN A 309 5.92 -14.61 17.21
CA ASN A 309 6.60 -13.39 16.80
C ASN A 309 5.98 -12.89 15.49
N GLN A 310 5.55 -11.62 15.48
CA GLN A 310 4.98 -10.96 14.30
C GLN A 310 5.89 -9.80 13.88
N THR A 311 5.95 -9.49 12.58
CA THR A 311 6.66 -8.30 12.10
C THR A 311 5.66 -7.17 11.91
N LEU A 312 5.86 -6.07 12.61
CA LEU A 312 5.04 -4.88 12.52
C LEU A 312 5.72 -3.84 11.64
N VAL A 313 5.06 -3.42 10.58
CA VAL A 313 5.57 -2.41 9.65
C VAL A 313 4.96 -1.05 10.01
N ALA A 314 5.79 -0.01 10.00
CA ALA A 314 5.40 1.35 10.34
C ALA A 314 4.32 1.89 9.37
N GLY A 315 3.32 2.57 9.94
CA GLY A 315 2.23 3.18 9.18
C GLY A 315 1.22 2.19 8.62
N GLN A 316 1.08 0.99 9.21
CA GLN A 316 0.07 0.00 8.80
C GLN A 316 -1.01 -0.20 9.85
N PHE A 317 -2.23 -0.42 9.37
CA PHE A 317 -3.28 -1.10 10.12
C PHE A 317 -3.11 -2.61 9.95
N ALA A 318 -3.37 -3.38 11.00
CA ALA A 318 -3.29 -4.83 10.92
C ALA A 318 -4.30 -5.54 11.83
N THR A 319 -4.81 -6.66 11.37
CA THR A 319 -5.64 -7.58 12.16
C THR A 319 -4.82 -8.81 12.54
N LEU A 320 -4.67 -9.06 13.84
CA LEU A 320 -4.19 -10.35 14.34
C LEU A 320 -5.39 -11.31 14.40
N ALA A 321 -5.51 -12.16 13.39
CA ALA A 321 -6.50 -13.24 13.39
C ALA A 321 -5.98 -14.41 14.24
N LEU A 322 -6.79 -14.83 15.21
CA LEU A 322 -6.53 -15.98 16.07
C LEU A 322 -7.49 -17.11 15.70
N ALA A 323 -6.98 -18.31 15.51
CA ALA A 323 -7.78 -19.52 15.30
C ALA A 323 -7.19 -20.67 16.11
N ALA A 324 -7.93 -21.75 16.34
CA ALA A 324 -7.38 -22.93 16.97
C ALA A 324 -7.87 -24.19 16.29
N ASN A 325 -6.96 -25.15 16.13
CA ASN A 325 -7.28 -26.50 15.70
C ASN A 325 -7.12 -27.44 16.89
N ALA A 326 -8.09 -28.32 17.13
CA ALA A 326 -8.02 -29.32 18.20
C ALA A 326 -6.77 -30.21 18.12
N ALA A 327 -6.20 -30.43 16.92
CA ALA A 327 -4.99 -31.21 16.72
C ALA A 327 -3.69 -30.41 16.89
N ASP A 328 -3.68 -29.13 16.48
CA ASP A 328 -2.45 -28.33 16.33
C ASP A 328 -2.34 -27.17 17.35
N GLY A 329 -3.39 -26.92 18.13
CA GLY A 329 -3.46 -25.83 19.11
C GLY A 329 -3.87 -24.49 18.49
N ALA A 330 -3.64 -23.40 19.23
CA ALA A 330 -3.93 -22.05 18.76
C ALA A 330 -2.85 -21.58 17.77
N GLU A 331 -3.28 -20.88 16.72
CA GLU A 331 -2.46 -20.27 15.68
C GLU A 331 -2.85 -18.80 15.50
N SER A 332 -1.94 -18.02 14.91
CA SER A 332 -2.23 -16.64 14.55
C SER A 332 -1.60 -16.20 13.24
N ARG A 333 -2.22 -15.20 12.62
CA ARG A 333 -1.63 -14.44 11.52
C ARG A 333 -1.88 -12.95 11.71
N LEU A 334 -0.82 -12.16 11.58
CA LEU A 334 -0.94 -10.72 11.37
C LEU A 334 -1.23 -10.44 9.89
N ILE A 335 -2.36 -9.81 9.63
CA ILE A 335 -2.91 -9.49 8.30
C ILE A 335 -2.86 -7.97 8.15
N VAL A 336 -2.34 -7.48 7.03
CA VAL A 336 -2.24 -6.03 6.79
C VAL A 336 -3.58 -5.54 6.31
N ASP A 337 -4.22 -4.66 7.06
CA ASP A 337 -5.55 -4.17 6.71
C ASP A 337 -5.46 -3.11 5.63
N SER A 338 -6.48 -3.12 4.78
CA SER A 338 -6.67 -2.10 3.76
C SER A 338 -7.37 -0.89 4.34
N SER A 339 -6.79 0.30 4.18
CA SER A 339 -7.37 1.54 4.74
C SER A 339 -7.61 2.64 3.71
N ARG A 340 -7.07 2.50 2.50
CA ARG A 340 -7.18 3.51 1.44
C ARG A 340 -8.49 3.31 0.65
N PRO A 341 -9.41 4.31 0.67
CA PRO A 341 -10.60 4.27 -0.17
C PRO A 341 -10.26 4.34 -1.66
N ILE A 342 -11.08 3.68 -2.48
CA ILE A 342 -10.93 3.68 -3.94
C ILE A 342 -12.21 4.18 -4.57
N ALA A 343 -12.13 5.24 -5.38
CA ALA A 343 -13.30 5.88 -5.97
C ALA A 343 -13.99 5.01 -7.03
N THR A 344 -13.26 4.11 -7.68
CA THR A 344 -13.80 3.25 -8.73
C THR A 344 -14.43 1.95 -8.23
N GLY A 345 -14.36 1.65 -6.92
CA GLY A 345 -14.84 0.37 -6.40
C GLY A 345 -14.94 0.26 -4.89
N GLY A 346 -15.74 -0.69 -4.43
CA GLY A 346 -15.75 -1.13 -3.03
C GLY A 346 -14.70 -2.22 -2.81
N ARG A 347 -13.97 -2.16 -1.71
CA ARG A 347 -12.89 -3.11 -1.37
C ARG A 347 -13.38 -4.14 -0.37
N LEU A 348 -13.04 -5.40 -0.64
CA LEU A 348 -13.28 -6.53 0.26
C LEU A 348 -11.94 -7.17 0.62
N GLN A 349 -11.68 -7.29 1.92
CA GLN A 349 -10.65 -8.13 2.49
C GLN A 349 -11.32 -9.34 3.15
N LEU A 350 -11.10 -10.53 2.59
CA LEU A 350 -11.68 -11.79 3.06
C LEU A 350 -10.57 -12.71 3.57
N VAL A 351 -10.70 -13.19 4.80
CA VAL A 351 -9.70 -14.01 5.47
C VAL A 351 -10.32 -15.33 5.90
N HIS A 352 -9.64 -16.43 5.57
CA HIS A 352 -10.03 -17.76 6.02
C HIS A 352 -9.34 -18.14 7.32
N ALA A 353 -10.02 -18.07 8.46
CA ALA A 353 -9.48 -18.41 9.78
C ALA A 353 -10.25 -19.58 10.45
N SER A 354 -10.70 -20.55 9.64
CA SER A 354 -11.50 -21.71 10.08
C SER A 354 -10.78 -23.02 9.75
N PRO A 355 -9.99 -23.58 10.68
CA PRO A 355 -9.36 -24.88 10.51
C PRO A 355 -10.32 -26.03 10.16
N GLU A 356 -11.52 -26.07 10.73
CA GLU A 356 -12.50 -27.16 10.52
C GLU A 356 -13.15 -27.13 9.13
N ALA A 357 -13.26 -25.95 8.52
CA ALA A 357 -13.88 -25.78 7.21
C ALA A 357 -13.09 -26.40 6.05
N GLY A 358 -11.77 -26.57 6.21
CA GLY A 358 -10.90 -27.09 5.16
C GLY A 358 -10.74 -26.12 3.98
N VAL A 359 -11.15 -26.51 2.78
CA VAL A 359 -11.05 -25.65 1.57
C VAL A 359 -12.39 -24.99 1.34
N LEU A 360 -12.40 -23.66 1.18
CA LEU A 360 -13.61 -22.89 0.94
C LEU A 360 -13.70 -22.33 -0.47
N ASP A 361 -14.93 -22.18 -0.95
CA ASP A 361 -15.28 -21.40 -2.14
C ASP A 361 -16.06 -20.15 -1.71
N ALA A 362 -15.67 -18.99 -2.24
CA ALA A 362 -16.31 -17.72 -1.98
C ALA A 362 -17.04 -17.21 -3.23
N TYR A 363 -18.35 -17.06 -3.11
CA TYR A 363 -19.23 -16.49 -4.11
C TYR A 363 -19.53 -15.04 -3.73
N LEU A 364 -19.35 -14.15 -4.71
CA LEU A 364 -19.72 -12.74 -4.62
C LEU A 364 -20.70 -12.49 -5.76
N ILE A 365 -21.98 -12.58 -5.45
CA ILE A 365 -23.08 -12.59 -6.41
C ILE A 365 -23.99 -11.38 -6.19
N GLU A 366 -24.83 -11.06 -7.17
CA GLU A 366 -25.83 -10.02 -6.98
C GLU A 366 -26.81 -10.42 -5.88
N VAL A 367 -27.33 -9.43 -5.15
CA VAL A 367 -28.25 -9.69 -4.03
C VAL A 367 -29.46 -10.49 -4.51
N GLY A 368 -29.70 -11.64 -3.88
CA GLY A 368 -30.78 -12.57 -4.23
C GLY A 368 -30.54 -13.43 -5.48
N GLN A 369 -29.37 -13.38 -6.10
CA GLN A 369 -29.00 -14.29 -7.19
C GLN A 369 -28.88 -15.73 -6.67
N ASP A 370 -29.29 -16.71 -7.48
CA ASP A 370 -29.10 -18.13 -7.17
C ASP A 370 -27.61 -18.54 -7.34
N PRO A 371 -26.92 -18.99 -6.27
CA PRO A 371 -25.53 -19.43 -6.34
C PRO A 371 -25.29 -20.57 -7.34
N ALA A 372 -26.30 -21.41 -7.62
CA ALA A 372 -26.18 -22.50 -8.58
C ALA A 372 -25.97 -22.02 -10.04
N THR A 373 -26.22 -20.74 -10.31
CA THR A 373 -26.00 -20.11 -11.62
C THR A 373 -24.66 -19.40 -11.74
N ALA A 374 -23.91 -19.31 -10.63
CA ALA A 374 -22.63 -18.62 -10.55
C ALA A 374 -21.48 -19.63 -10.37
N ALA A 375 -20.27 -19.18 -10.69
CA ALA A 375 -19.05 -19.86 -10.29
C ALA A 375 -18.47 -19.16 -9.05
N PRO A 376 -17.75 -19.86 -8.17
CA PRO A 376 -17.05 -19.21 -7.07
C PRO A 376 -16.04 -18.22 -7.65
N ARG A 377 -15.99 -17.03 -7.05
CA ARG A 377 -15.06 -15.98 -7.46
C ARG A 377 -13.66 -16.26 -6.94
N TYR A 378 -13.56 -16.80 -5.73
CA TYR A 378 -12.31 -17.21 -5.11
C TYR A 378 -12.44 -18.59 -4.49
N THR A 379 -11.31 -19.31 -4.43
CA THR A 379 -11.15 -20.52 -3.62
C THR A 379 -10.09 -20.21 -2.57
N LEU A 380 -10.36 -20.54 -1.32
CA LEU A 380 -9.53 -20.28 -0.14
C LEU A 380 -8.98 -21.64 0.35
N PRO A 381 -7.82 -22.09 -0.15
CA PRO A 381 -7.34 -23.46 0.06
C PRO A 381 -6.64 -23.73 1.39
N THR A 382 -6.27 -22.70 2.15
CA THR A 382 -5.44 -22.85 3.35
C THR A 382 -5.85 -21.86 4.43
N LEU A 383 -5.58 -22.21 5.69
CA LEU A 383 -5.75 -21.32 6.83
C LEU A 383 -4.94 -20.02 6.65
N PHE A 384 -5.56 -18.92 7.06
CA PHE A 384 -5.14 -17.53 6.94
C PHE A 384 -4.80 -17.07 5.51
N ILE A 385 -5.34 -17.74 4.48
CA ILE A 385 -5.32 -17.16 3.15
C ILE A 385 -6.22 -15.93 3.10
N GLU A 386 -5.73 -14.92 2.43
CA GLU A 386 -6.35 -13.62 2.30
C GLU A 386 -6.69 -13.36 0.84
N VAL A 387 -7.89 -12.82 0.62
CA VAL A 387 -8.30 -12.21 -0.64
C VAL A 387 -8.55 -10.74 -0.37
N ASP A 388 -7.77 -9.89 -1.02
CA ASP A 388 -7.98 -8.45 -1.03
C ASP A 388 -8.29 -8.01 -2.46
N THR A 389 -9.47 -7.44 -2.67
CA THR A 389 -9.98 -7.16 -4.00
C THR A 389 -10.86 -5.93 -4.05
N ILE A 390 -10.85 -5.26 -5.19
CA ILE A 390 -11.71 -4.13 -5.50
C ILE A 390 -12.79 -4.63 -6.46
N LEU A 391 -14.05 -4.36 -6.12
CA LEU A 391 -15.24 -4.79 -6.84
C LEU A 391 -16.01 -3.59 -7.35
N MET A 392 -16.89 -3.83 -8.32
CA MET A 392 -17.77 -2.78 -8.84
C MET A 392 -18.61 -2.22 -7.69
N PRO A 393 -18.84 -0.90 -7.61
CA PRO A 393 -19.71 -0.30 -6.61
C PRO A 393 -21.12 -0.89 -6.65
N ARG A 394 -21.50 -1.70 -5.67
CA ARG A 394 -22.86 -2.25 -5.45
C ARG A 394 -22.93 -3.09 -4.18
N ASP A 395 -24.14 -3.53 -3.84
CA ASP A 395 -24.35 -4.58 -2.85
C ASP A 395 -24.06 -5.96 -3.45
N TYR A 396 -23.39 -6.81 -2.67
CA TYR A 396 -23.12 -8.21 -3.00
C TYR A 396 -23.63 -9.13 -1.90
N ASP A 397 -24.21 -10.27 -2.26
CA ASP A 397 -24.33 -11.38 -1.32
C ASP A 397 -23.01 -12.17 -1.32
N LEU A 398 -22.33 -12.17 -0.18
CA LEU A 398 -21.21 -13.05 0.09
C LEU A 398 -21.73 -14.39 0.62
N LEU A 399 -21.40 -15.46 -0.11
CA LEU A 399 -21.67 -16.83 0.29
C LEU A 399 -20.37 -17.62 0.33
N LEU A 400 -20.08 -18.22 1.48
CA LEU A 400 -18.97 -19.16 1.65
C LEU A 400 -19.52 -20.59 1.67
N THR A 401 -18.94 -21.47 0.87
CA THR A 401 -19.31 -22.89 0.81
C THR A 401 -18.08 -23.77 0.94
N PHE A 402 -18.29 -25.04 1.33
CA PHE A 402 -17.23 -26.04 1.20
C PHE A 402 -16.88 -26.23 -0.28
N ALA A 403 -15.58 -26.27 -0.59
CA ALA A 403 -15.11 -26.27 -1.97
C ALA A 403 -15.72 -27.41 -2.79
N GLY A 404 -16.19 -27.07 -4.00
CA GLY A 404 -16.86 -28.01 -4.89
C GLY A 404 -18.29 -28.39 -4.47
N SER A 405 -18.86 -27.73 -3.47
CA SER A 405 -20.26 -27.86 -3.07
C SER A 405 -20.97 -26.49 -3.03
N LEU A 406 -22.31 -26.52 -3.00
CA LEU A 406 -23.15 -25.34 -2.73
C LEU A 406 -23.68 -25.34 -1.28
N THR A 407 -23.15 -26.19 -0.41
CA THR A 407 -23.54 -26.23 1.00
C THR A 407 -22.94 -25.01 1.68
N PRO A 408 -23.76 -24.05 2.15
CA PRO A 408 -23.27 -22.85 2.79
C PRO A 408 -22.70 -23.16 4.17
N LEU A 409 -21.63 -22.46 4.54
CA LEU A 409 -21.07 -22.48 5.90
C LEU A 409 -21.97 -21.72 6.88
N ALA A 410 -22.52 -20.60 6.43
CA ALA A 410 -23.39 -19.70 7.17
C ALA A 410 -24.40 -19.07 6.21
N PRO A 411 -25.48 -18.44 6.70
CA PRO A 411 -26.36 -17.64 5.87
C PRO A 411 -25.57 -16.61 5.06
N ALA A 412 -26.01 -16.37 3.82
CA ALA A 412 -25.37 -15.36 2.97
C ALA A 412 -25.42 -13.98 3.65
N THR A 413 -24.32 -13.25 3.56
CA THR A 413 -24.18 -11.90 4.13
C THR A 413 -24.20 -10.88 3.01
N THR A 414 -25.13 -9.94 3.06
CA THR A 414 -25.13 -8.80 2.14
C THR A 414 -24.07 -7.79 2.56
N LEU A 415 -23.13 -7.47 1.66
CA LEU A 415 -22.05 -6.50 1.83
C LEU A 415 -22.32 -5.27 0.97
N ALA A 416 -22.38 -4.10 1.60
CA ALA A 416 -22.56 -2.81 0.91
C ALA A 416 -21.21 -2.29 0.39
N LEU A 417 -20.78 -2.81 -0.76
CA LEU A 417 -19.50 -2.45 -1.40
C LEU A 417 -19.68 -1.29 -2.38
N GLU A 418 -20.20 -0.16 -1.89
CA GLU A 418 -20.22 1.09 -2.64
C GLU A 418 -18.79 1.63 -2.88
N ALA A 419 -18.65 2.63 -3.76
CA ALA A 419 -17.37 3.30 -3.97
C ALA A 419 -16.82 3.86 -2.65
N ASN A 420 -15.50 3.81 -2.48
CA ASN A 420 -14.79 4.22 -1.25
C ASN A 420 -15.06 3.36 -0.01
N ARG A 421 -15.90 2.32 -0.09
CA ARG A 421 -16.17 1.43 1.05
C ARG A 421 -15.12 0.34 1.16
N ILE A 422 -14.79 -0.03 2.39
CA ILE A 422 -13.86 -1.11 2.71
C ILE A 422 -14.55 -2.04 3.71
N HIS A 423 -14.66 -3.32 3.39
CA HIS A 423 -15.16 -4.34 4.32
C HIS A 423 -14.10 -5.40 4.57
N SER A 424 -13.95 -5.77 5.84
CA SER A 424 -13.19 -6.94 6.26
C SER A 424 -14.16 -8.04 6.68
N VAL A 425 -13.92 -9.26 6.18
CA VAL A 425 -14.68 -10.45 6.53
C VAL A 425 -13.70 -11.54 6.94
N ILE A 426 -13.87 -12.09 8.13
CA ILE A 426 -13.07 -13.21 8.62
C ILE A 426 -14.02 -14.36 8.95
N VAL A 427 -13.80 -15.51 8.33
CA VAL A 427 -14.55 -16.74 8.64
C VAL A 427 -13.81 -17.56 9.68
N GLY A 428 -14.52 -17.98 10.73
CA GLY A 428 -14.00 -18.81 11.83
C GLY A 428 -14.76 -20.13 11.98
N ASP A 429 -14.19 -21.04 12.74
CA ASP A 429 -14.81 -22.33 13.09
C ASP A 429 -16.11 -22.15 13.87
N PRO A 430 -16.99 -23.16 13.89
CA PRO A 430 -18.17 -23.17 14.76
C PRO A 430 -17.80 -23.03 16.24
N ALA A 431 -18.73 -22.53 17.07
CA ALA A 431 -18.46 -22.29 18.49
C ALA A 431 -18.12 -23.59 19.26
N THR A 432 -18.66 -24.71 18.80
CA THR A 432 -18.39 -26.06 19.32
C THR A 432 -17.73 -26.93 18.25
N PRO A 433 -16.69 -27.73 18.59
CA PRO A 433 -15.96 -28.50 17.59
C PRO A 433 -16.85 -29.51 16.85
N GLY A 434 -16.74 -29.53 15.52
CA GLY A 434 -17.55 -30.38 14.65
C GLY A 434 -19.00 -29.92 14.49
N GLY A 435 -19.33 -28.69 14.91
CA GLY A 435 -20.60 -28.02 14.64
C GLY A 435 -20.78 -27.66 13.16
N ASP A 436 -21.96 -27.16 12.81
CA ASP A 436 -22.28 -26.63 11.48
C ASP A 436 -22.56 -25.12 11.48
N ASP A 437 -22.39 -24.45 12.64
CA ASP A 437 -22.62 -23.02 12.85
C ASP A 437 -21.33 -22.19 12.73
N PHE A 438 -20.72 -22.20 11.54
CA PHE A 438 -19.55 -21.37 11.24
C PHE A 438 -19.85 -19.87 11.42
N VAL A 439 -18.86 -19.11 11.88
CA VAL A 439 -19.01 -17.68 12.16
C VAL A 439 -18.36 -16.83 11.07
N LEU A 440 -19.04 -15.74 10.70
CA LEU A 440 -18.49 -14.68 9.85
C LEU A 440 -18.43 -13.40 10.68
N VAL A 441 -17.21 -12.93 10.97
CA VAL A 441 -16.99 -11.62 11.57
C VAL A 441 -16.86 -10.62 10.43
N VAL A 442 -17.80 -9.67 10.37
CA VAL A 442 -17.91 -8.68 9.29
C VAL A 442 -17.74 -7.31 9.90
N GLN A 443 -16.85 -6.51 9.32
CA GLN A 443 -16.57 -5.16 9.75
C GLN A 443 -16.53 -4.21 8.56
N ASP A 444 -17.15 -3.06 8.74
CA ASP A 444 -16.96 -1.90 7.88
C ASP A 444 -15.73 -1.12 8.37
N ASP A 445 -14.71 -1.09 7.53
CA ASP A 445 -13.43 -0.41 7.77
C ASP A 445 -13.28 0.85 6.92
N SER A 446 -14.39 1.32 6.35
CA SER A 446 -14.42 2.58 5.61
C SER A 446 -14.00 3.73 6.55
N PRO A 447 -13.07 4.60 6.14
CA PRO A 447 -12.76 5.80 6.90
C PRO A 447 -14.02 6.64 7.14
N PRO A 448 -14.11 7.38 8.27
CA PRO A 448 -15.19 8.33 8.49
C PRO A 448 -15.27 9.31 7.31
N GLN A 449 -16.46 9.47 6.74
CA GLN A 449 -16.71 10.41 5.63
C GLN A 449 -16.80 11.86 6.08
#